data_AF-A0AAE4RCY3-F1
#
_entry.id   AF-A0AAE4RCY3-F1
#
_cell.length_a   1.000
_cell.length_b   1.000
_cell.length_c   1.000
_cell.angle_alpha   90.00
_cell.angle_beta   90.00
_cell.angle_gamma   90.00
#
_symmetry.space_group_name_H-M   'P 1'
#
loop_
_entity.id
_entity.type
_entity.pdbx_description
1 polymer ?
#
loop_
_entity_poly.entity_id
_entity_poly.type
_entity_poly.pdbx_seq_one_letter_code
_entity_poly.pdbx_strand_id
1 'polypeptide(L)'
;MVSQSSDDTPTGPIGARAQQAPAPRIIRPHATGGTTPVAGGTERRRAIISDATAVVLLVLAVFLPWNLYFGVGIPDSSPALFAVLLAVTVLAVAAVAVAGSWRSGGERFNPASAARLRLALNAPYLLLVLAVIAFDAYETVRFGGTVTVPGGVGPGAWVGVAGSLLSAQAVPAGPIPADDEYTGWHRSARVIGTLSMLAAVLSFGFNLYWRVRYALQSTNGAAEFGKQNIAVIATAVVYGVVALVAVLVASRWLLQRTRASRLTTVALGASALAAGILVWILPVGRDLDAFHGIAQNTSTAGVGFEGYLAWAAGAAIFAPRALFGHRNPSPAEESAWRSATRNGLLLIAVWAVGSIAMRLTDLVVGIALNYPFSRYDSVVLAAFDLVTAALAIWLRRRLAGISARLVTSLCGLVAALSVARVIVGVALAPRFADSPNSPARQPVYGNDLAQQITSTFDVTLCGLALGILAAAVVAGQLHGRRLARRAARKRAADANAAAPTTRVRVGQAAGPSAAATTRMPTGGPGAESDPPTAEIPPLAGSPRIFRGDDSGTRQIPVRGPQIFRPPQT
;
A
#
# COMPACT_ATOMS: atom_id res chain seq x y z
N MET A 1 3.00 17.71 64.16
CA MET A 1 3.82 18.75 63.52
C MET A 1 3.46 18.71 62.03
N VAL A 2 2.67 19.64 61.47
CA VAL A 2 2.90 21.09 61.28
C VAL A 2 4.09 21.33 60.34
N SER A 3 4.11 22.20 59.31
CA SER A 3 3.18 22.99 58.48
C SER A 3 4.04 24.05 57.78
N GLN A 4 3.96 24.25 56.46
CA GLN A 4 4.47 25.44 55.71
C GLN A 4 5.99 25.79 55.96
N SER A 5 6.63 26.85 55.45
CA SER A 5 6.30 27.88 54.44
C SER A 5 7.51 28.21 53.53
N SER A 6 7.23 29.11 52.60
CA SER A 6 8.01 29.87 51.62
C SER A 6 9.18 30.74 52.12
N ASP A 7 9.85 31.35 51.12
CA ASP A 7 10.72 32.56 51.15
C ASP A 7 12.18 32.34 51.61
N ASP A 8 13.20 33.06 51.11
CA ASP A 8 13.19 34.42 50.53
C ASP A 8 14.26 34.69 49.44
N THR A 9 14.07 35.76 48.66
CA THR A 9 15.05 36.28 47.66
C THR A 9 15.71 37.59 48.10
N PRO A 10 17.02 37.82 47.82
CA PRO A 10 17.60 39.17 47.89
C PRO A 10 17.40 39.97 46.58
N THR A 11 16.79 41.12 46.75
CA THR A 11 16.54 42.23 45.80
C THR A 11 17.72 42.68 44.92
N GLY A 12 17.41 43.23 43.72
CA GLY A 12 18.34 44.00 42.86
C GLY A 12 18.68 45.41 43.42
N PRO A 13 19.01 46.45 42.61
CA PRO A 13 18.85 46.60 41.14
C PRO A 13 19.99 47.30 40.37
N ILE A 14 20.29 46.93 39.11
CA ILE A 14 21.04 47.79 38.16
C ILE A 14 20.45 47.64 36.74
N GLY A 15 20.25 48.75 36.03
CA GLY A 15 19.80 48.78 34.64
C GLY A 15 20.91 49.20 33.65
N ALA A 16 20.45 49.63 32.46
CA ALA A 16 21.23 50.17 31.32
C ALA A 16 21.74 49.16 30.25
N ARG A 17 21.56 49.61 29.00
CA ARG A 17 21.85 48.96 27.72
C ARG A 17 23.34 48.62 27.53
N ALA A 18 23.61 47.57 26.76
CA ALA A 18 24.79 47.47 25.90
C ALA A 18 24.35 47.12 24.46
N GLN A 19 25.00 47.70 23.44
CA GLN A 19 24.60 47.54 22.04
C GLN A 19 24.81 46.12 21.50
N GLN A 20 23.84 45.64 20.71
CA GLN A 20 23.99 44.41 19.93
C GLN A 20 24.48 44.76 18.51
N ALA A 21 25.55 44.10 18.07
CA ALA A 21 26.25 44.41 16.82
C ALA A 21 25.40 44.11 15.56
N PRO A 22 25.58 44.87 14.45
CA PRO A 22 24.83 44.65 13.22
C PRO A 22 25.22 43.32 12.55
N ALA A 23 24.21 42.49 12.27
CA ALA A 23 24.40 41.19 11.61
C ALA A 23 24.91 41.33 10.16
N PRO A 24 25.75 40.39 9.67
CA PRO A 24 26.33 40.47 8.33
C PRO A 24 25.25 40.37 7.24
N ARG A 25 25.24 41.38 6.35
CA ARG A 25 24.28 41.51 5.24
C ARG A 25 24.54 40.44 4.18
N ILE A 26 23.85 39.31 4.26
CA ILE A 26 23.86 38.28 3.21
C ILE A 26 23.23 38.86 1.93
N ILE A 27 24.05 39.06 0.92
CA ILE A 27 23.62 39.47 -0.42
C ILE A 27 22.87 38.31 -1.06
N ARG A 28 21.54 38.42 -1.18
CA ARG A 28 20.75 37.49 -1.99
C ARG A 28 21.02 37.76 -3.47
N PRO A 29 21.48 36.79 -4.28
CA PRO A 29 21.47 36.95 -5.73
C PRO A 29 20.02 37.14 -6.19
N HIS A 30 19.81 38.05 -7.15
CA HIS A 30 18.48 38.32 -7.72
C HIS A 30 17.89 37.04 -8.34
N ALA A 31 16.72 36.63 -7.83
CA ALA A 31 15.95 35.54 -8.41
C ALA A 31 15.21 36.06 -9.65
N THR A 32 15.80 35.88 -10.82
CA THR A 32 15.13 36.14 -12.10
C THR A 32 14.01 35.13 -12.35
N GLY A 33 12.76 35.60 -12.23
CA GLY A 33 11.63 35.15 -13.06
C GLY A 33 11.20 33.68 -13.02
N GLY A 34 11.70 32.87 -12.08
CA GLY A 34 11.30 31.47 -11.96
C GLY A 34 9.89 31.33 -11.38
N THR A 35 8.87 31.29 -12.24
CA THR A 35 7.48 30.96 -11.84
C THR A 35 7.46 29.64 -11.07
N THR A 36 7.13 29.70 -9.79
CA THR A 36 6.90 28.50 -8.97
C THR A 36 5.75 27.69 -9.60
N PRO A 37 5.94 26.40 -9.90
CA PRO A 37 4.90 25.61 -10.56
C PRO A 37 3.67 25.49 -9.64
N VAL A 38 2.49 25.66 -10.23
CA VAL A 38 1.18 25.74 -9.55
C VAL A 38 0.83 24.44 -8.83
N ALA A 39 1.33 24.26 -7.60
CA ALA A 39 1.16 23.03 -6.82
C ALA A 39 -0.32 22.76 -6.45
N GLY A 40 -1.08 23.81 -6.12
CA GLY A 40 -2.47 23.71 -5.66
C GLY A 40 -3.45 23.13 -6.70
N GLY A 41 -3.21 23.32 -8.00
CA GLY A 41 -4.07 22.79 -9.06
C GLY A 41 -4.06 21.26 -9.13
N THR A 42 -2.88 20.65 -8.95
CA THR A 42 -2.73 19.19 -8.99
C THR A 42 -3.34 18.47 -7.81
N GLU A 43 -3.32 19.06 -6.62
CA GLU A 43 -3.88 18.44 -5.40
C GLU A 43 -5.40 18.50 -5.42
N ARG A 44 -6.00 19.64 -5.81
CA ARG A 44 -7.45 19.77 -6.00
C ARG A 44 -8.00 18.77 -7.02
N ARG A 45 -7.31 18.58 -8.16
CA ARG A 45 -7.72 17.59 -9.19
C ARG A 45 -7.73 16.15 -8.65
N ARG A 46 -6.74 15.78 -7.82
CA ARG A 46 -6.67 14.43 -7.21
C ARG A 46 -7.81 14.19 -6.23
N ALA A 47 -8.13 15.18 -5.40
CA ALA A 47 -9.25 15.10 -4.48
C ALA A 47 -10.60 14.98 -5.21
N ILE A 48 -10.81 15.73 -6.29
CA ILE A 48 -12.01 15.62 -7.14
C ILE A 48 -12.12 14.21 -7.77
N ILE A 49 -11.02 13.64 -8.27
CA ILE A 49 -11.03 12.27 -8.80
C ILE A 49 -11.39 11.25 -7.71
N SER A 50 -10.89 11.42 -6.49
CA SER A 50 -11.22 10.55 -5.35
C SER A 50 -12.70 10.65 -4.97
N ASP A 51 -13.23 11.87 -4.84
CA ASP A 51 -14.64 12.14 -4.53
C ASP A 51 -15.57 11.60 -5.63
N ALA A 52 -15.23 11.79 -6.91
CA ALA A 52 -15.99 11.24 -8.03
C ALA A 52 -15.95 9.70 -8.07
N THR A 53 -14.79 9.10 -7.79
CA THR A 53 -14.66 7.63 -7.69
C THR A 53 -15.52 7.08 -6.56
N ALA A 54 -15.57 7.77 -5.42
CA ALA A 54 -16.42 7.39 -4.29
C ALA A 54 -17.91 7.36 -4.69
N VAL A 55 -18.40 8.41 -5.35
CA VAL A 55 -19.79 8.48 -5.83
C VAL A 55 -20.09 7.41 -6.87
N VAL A 56 -19.19 7.17 -7.84
CA VAL A 56 -19.38 6.12 -8.85
C VAL A 56 -19.47 4.74 -8.21
N LEU A 57 -18.60 4.41 -7.25
CA LEU A 57 -18.66 3.15 -6.53
C LEU A 57 -19.95 3.04 -5.70
N LEU A 58 -20.34 4.07 -4.96
CA LEU A 58 -21.60 4.09 -4.19
C LEU A 58 -22.83 3.86 -5.07
N VAL A 59 -22.88 4.47 -6.26
CA VAL A 59 -23.98 4.26 -7.22
C VAL A 59 -23.95 2.85 -7.80
N LEU A 60 -22.78 2.35 -8.23
CA LEU A 60 -22.63 0.99 -8.76
C LEU A 60 -23.01 -0.08 -7.73
N ALA A 61 -22.73 0.14 -6.45
CA ALA A 61 -23.06 -0.79 -5.36
C ALA A 61 -24.57 -1.07 -5.26
N VAL A 62 -25.44 -0.12 -5.65
CA VAL A 62 -26.90 -0.31 -5.65
C VAL A 62 -27.36 -1.27 -6.76
N PHE A 63 -26.61 -1.36 -7.86
CA PHE A 63 -26.93 -2.19 -9.04
C PHE A 63 -26.24 -3.57 -9.03
N LEU A 64 -25.64 -3.96 -7.91
CA LEU A 64 -24.92 -5.21 -7.72
C LEU A 64 -25.61 -6.06 -6.62
N PRO A 65 -25.37 -7.37 -6.58
CA PRO A 65 -25.93 -8.21 -5.54
C PRO A 65 -25.10 -8.06 -4.25
N TRP A 66 -25.77 -8.04 -3.10
CA TRP A 66 -25.15 -7.78 -1.80
C TRP A 66 -24.87 -9.06 -1.02
N ASN A 67 -25.66 -10.10 -1.25
CA ASN A 67 -25.45 -11.48 -0.84
C ASN A 67 -26.35 -12.37 -1.72
N LEU A 68 -26.41 -13.68 -1.48
CA LEU A 68 -27.27 -14.61 -2.23
C LEU A 68 -28.78 -14.35 -2.10
N TYR A 69 -29.21 -13.56 -1.11
CA TYR A 69 -30.61 -13.36 -0.73
C TYR A 69 -31.12 -11.93 -0.99
N PHE A 70 -30.25 -11.01 -1.38
CA PHE A 70 -30.58 -9.60 -1.56
C PHE A 70 -29.69 -8.91 -2.60
N GLY A 71 -30.34 -8.27 -3.58
CA GLY A 71 -29.75 -7.28 -4.47
C GLY A 71 -30.20 -7.42 -5.92
N VAL A 72 -29.67 -6.60 -6.83
CA VAL A 72 -30.15 -6.57 -8.21
C VAL A 72 -29.81 -7.87 -8.94
N GLY A 73 -30.85 -8.54 -9.45
CA GLY A 73 -30.76 -9.86 -10.08
C GLY A 73 -30.88 -11.05 -9.13
N ILE A 74 -31.15 -10.81 -7.84
CA ILE A 74 -31.51 -11.84 -6.87
C ILE A 74 -33.05 -11.91 -6.74
N PRO A 75 -33.70 -13.07 -6.96
CA PRO A 75 -35.14 -13.24 -6.78
C PRO A 75 -35.63 -12.86 -5.39
N ASP A 76 -36.90 -12.47 -5.26
CA ASP A 76 -37.59 -12.18 -4.00
C ASP A 76 -36.90 -11.15 -3.06
N SER A 77 -35.97 -10.35 -3.60
CA SER A 77 -35.25 -9.32 -2.87
C SER A 77 -36.18 -8.30 -2.23
N SER A 78 -36.08 -8.14 -0.90
CA SER A 78 -36.93 -7.25 -0.11
C SER A 78 -36.87 -5.77 -0.58
N PRO A 79 -38.00 -5.16 -0.97
CA PRO A 79 -38.06 -3.73 -1.30
C PRO A 79 -37.67 -2.81 -0.13
N ALA A 80 -37.91 -3.26 1.11
CA ALA A 80 -37.52 -2.51 2.31
C ALA A 80 -35.99 -2.46 2.47
N LEU A 81 -35.28 -3.55 2.18
CA LEU A 81 -33.82 -3.56 2.18
C LEU A 81 -33.25 -2.68 1.07
N PHE A 82 -33.88 -2.65 -0.11
CA PHE A 82 -33.51 -1.69 -1.17
C PHE A 82 -33.73 -0.23 -0.74
N ALA A 83 -34.82 0.08 -0.04
CA ALA A 83 -35.06 1.43 0.48
C ALA A 83 -34.02 1.85 1.53
N VAL A 84 -33.64 0.94 2.44
CA VAL A 84 -32.55 1.16 3.42
C VAL A 84 -31.22 1.38 2.71
N LEU A 85 -30.87 0.52 1.75
CA LEU A 85 -29.65 0.65 0.93
C LEU A 85 -29.61 1.99 0.20
N LEU A 86 -30.71 2.38 -0.46
CA LEU A 86 -30.79 3.66 -1.16
C LEU A 86 -30.62 4.84 -0.19
N ALA A 87 -31.27 4.80 0.98
CA ALA A 87 -31.17 5.85 1.98
C ALA A 87 -29.73 6.03 2.49
N VAL A 88 -29.03 4.95 2.86
CA VAL A 88 -27.62 5.07 3.30
C VAL A 88 -26.68 5.46 2.16
N THR A 89 -26.98 5.07 0.92
CA THR A 89 -26.24 5.49 -0.28
C THR A 89 -26.40 6.99 -0.51
N VAL A 90 -27.62 7.53 -0.40
CA VAL A 90 -27.90 8.97 -0.52
C VAL A 90 -27.15 9.77 0.56
N LEU A 91 -27.10 9.29 1.81
CA LEU A 91 -26.30 9.92 2.87
C LEU A 91 -24.79 9.90 2.54
N ALA A 92 -24.26 8.77 2.08
CA ALA A 92 -22.87 8.61 1.68
C ALA A 92 -22.46 9.51 0.49
N VAL A 93 -23.38 9.73 -0.47
CA VAL A 93 -23.19 10.68 -1.60
C VAL A 93 -23.35 12.13 -1.12
N ALA A 94 -24.30 12.42 -0.24
CA ALA A 94 -24.49 13.74 0.36
C ALA A 94 -23.25 14.22 1.14
N ALA A 95 -22.46 13.31 1.72
CA ALA A 95 -21.16 13.62 2.31
C ALA A 95 -20.21 14.32 1.31
N VAL A 96 -20.19 13.86 0.06
CA VAL A 96 -19.39 14.45 -1.03
C VAL A 96 -20.01 15.75 -1.54
N ALA A 97 -21.34 15.86 -1.56
CA ALA A 97 -22.01 17.11 -1.95
C ALA A 97 -21.79 18.24 -0.93
N VAL A 98 -21.98 17.98 0.37
CA VAL A 98 -21.97 19.00 1.43
C VAL A 98 -20.55 19.35 1.87
N ALA A 99 -19.65 18.37 1.92
CA ALA A 99 -18.26 18.50 2.41
C ALA A 99 -17.22 18.17 1.32
N GLY A 100 -17.58 18.35 0.05
CA GLY A 100 -16.78 18.00 -1.13
C GLY A 100 -15.46 18.75 -1.28
N SER A 101 -14.48 18.11 -1.94
CA SER A 101 -13.19 18.72 -2.35
C SER A 101 -13.34 19.90 -3.31
N TRP A 102 -14.50 20.06 -3.93
CA TRP A 102 -14.83 21.24 -4.72
C TRP A 102 -14.95 22.52 -3.85
N ARG A 103 -15.36 22.38 -2.57
CA ARG A 103 -15.53 23.47 -1.59
C ARG A 103 -14.26 23.84 -0.82
N SER A 104 -13.18 23.07 -0.94
CA SER A 104 -11.97 23.21 -0.09
C SER A 104 -11.11 24.46 -0.35
N GLY A 105 -11.55 25.38 -1.20
CA GLY A 105 -10.88 26.64 -1.50
C GLY A 105 -11.61 27.89 -0.97
N GLY A 106 -12.72 27.73 -0.23
CA GLY A 106 -13.42 28.85 0.39
C GLY A 106 -12.88 29.17 1.78
N GLU A 107 -12.79 30.46 2.13
CA GLU A 107 -12.24 30.95 3.40
C GLU A 107 -12.94 30.38 4.66
N ARG A 108 -14.21 29.97 4.53
CA ARG A 108 -15.02 29.37 5.61
C ARG A 108 -14.88 27.85 5.73
N PHE A 109 -14.05 27.19 4.92
CA PHE A 109 -13.93 25.73 4.90
C PHE A 109 -13.04 25.21 6.05
N ASN A 110 -13.65 24.67 7.11
CA ASN A 110 -12.93 23.98 8.18
C ASN A 110 -12.76 22.48 7.84
N PRO A 111 -11.55 22.00 7.51
CA PRO A 111 -11.32 20.63 7.05
C PRO A 111 -11.59 19.57 8.13
N ALA A 112 -11.39 19.89 9.42
CA ALA A 112 -11.68 18.97 10.51
C ALA A 112 -13.19 18.74 10.70
N SER A 113 -13.99 19.80 10.56
CA SER A 113 -15.46 19.69 10.59
C SER A 113 -15.99 18.91 9.38
N ALA A 114 -15.45 19.18 8.18
CA ALA A 114 -15.79 18.49 6.95
C ALA A 114 -15.47 16.98 7.03
N ALA A 115 -14.32 16.62 7.61
CA ALA A 115 -13.94 15.22 7.83
C ALA A 115 -14.89 14.49 8.80
N ARG A 116 -15.29 15.14 9.92
CA ARG A 116 -16.24 14.56 10.88
C ARG A 116 -17.63 14.37 10.24
N LEU A 117 -18.11 15.37 9.50
CA LEU A 117 -19.39 15.29 8.79
C LEU A 117 -19.38 14.18 7.72
N ARG A 118 -18.30 14.08 6.93
CA ARG A 118 -18.11 12.98 5.97
C ARG A 118 -18.18 11.61 6.64
N LEU A 119 -17.50 11.43 7.77
CA LEU A 119 -17.51 10.17 8.51
C LEU A 119 -18.91 9.86 9.09
N ALA A 120 -19.57 10.85 9.70
CA ALA A 120 -20.90 10.69 10.28
C ALA A 120 -21.96 10.29 9.23
N LEU A 121 -21.94 10.91 8.05
CA LEU A 121 -22.86 10.58 6.95
C LEU A 121 -22.58 9.22 6.29
N ASN A 122 -21.37 8.68 6.42
CA ASN A 122 -21.01 7.33 5.93
C ASN A 122 -21.18 6.23 6.99
N ALA A 123 -21.29 6.58 8.28
CA ALA A 123 -21.46 5.60 9.35
C ALA A 123 -22.69 4.68 9.15
N PRO A 124 -23.88 5.15 8.70
CA PRO A 124 -25.02 4.28 8.39
C PRO A 124 -24.71 3.24 7.30
N TYR A 125 -23.93 3.61 6.28
CA TYR A 125 -23.51 2.70 5.21
C TYR A 125 -22.58 1.61 5.75
N LEU A 126 -21.61 1.98 6.58
CA LEU A 126 -20.70 1.03 7.23
C LEU A 126 -21.43 0.10 8.19
N LEU A 127 -22.46 0.59 8.90
CA LEU A 127 -23.34 -0.24 9.73
C LEU A 127 -24.17 -1.22 8.91
N LEU A 128 -24.68 -0.83 7.73
CA LEU A 128 -25.36 -1.76 6.82
C LEU A 128 -24.42 -2.88 6.36
N VAL A 129 -23.18 -2.55 5.97
CA VAL A 129 -22.16 -3.55 5.61
C VAL A 129 -21.86 -4.48 6.79
N LEU A 130 -21.70 -3.96 8.01
CA LEU A 130 -21.50 -4.78 9.21
C LEU A 130 -22.70 -5.69 9.51
N ALA A 131 -23.93 -5.24 9.26
CA ALA A 131 -25.13 -6.05 9.42
C ALA A 131 -25.17 -7.22 8.42
N VAL A 132 -24.72 -7.02 7.18
CA VAL A 132 -24.61 -8.11 6.19
C VAL A 132 -23.54 -9.14 6.59
N ILE A 133 -22.38 -8.71 7.11
CA ILE A 133 -21.37 -9.64 7.66
C ILE A 133 -21.93 -10.43 8.86
N ALA A 134 -22.65 -9.75 9.77
CA ALA A 134 -23.24 -10.39 10.94
C ALA A 134 -24.35 -11.38 10.56
N PHE A 135 -25.11 -11.08 9.51
CA PHE A 135 -26.11 -11.97 8.93
C PHE A 135 -25.46 -13.21 8.30
N ASP A 136 -24.43 -13.05 7.46
CA ASP A 136 -23.68 -14.19 6.90
C ASP A 136 -23.07 -15.07 8.01
N ALA A 137 -22.45 -14.47 9.03
CA ALA A 137 -21.90 -15.20 10.16
C ALA A 137 -22.99 -15.96 10.96
N TYR A 138 -24.18 -15.38 11.10
CA TYR A 138 -25.33 -16.03 11.73
C TYR A 138 -25.86 -17.21 10.90
N GLU A 139 -26.05 -17.01 9.59
CA GLU A 139 -26.50 -18.06 8.67
C GLU A 139 -25.50 -19.21 8.59
N THR A 140 -24.21 -18.87 8.46
CA THR A 140 -23.08 -19.78 8.61
C THR A 140 -23.26 -20.68 9.83
N VAL A 141 -23.51 -20.11 11.01
CA VAL A 141 -23.61 -20.89 12.26
C VAL A 141 -24.90 -21.71 12.30
N ARG A 142 -26.02 -21.14 11.84
CA ARG A 142 -27.35 -21.75 11.87
C ARG A 142 -27.50 -22.91 10.89
N PHE A 143 -26.91 -22.78 9.71
CA PHE A 143 -27.05 -23.72 8.59
C PHE A 143 -25.79 -24.56 8.34
N GLY A 144 -24.75 -24.42 9.16
CA GLY A 144 -23.52 -25.20 9.10
C GLY A 144 -23.80 -26.71 9.07
N GLY A 145 -23.18 -27.40 8.11
CA GLY A 145 -23.39 -28.84 7.89
C GLY A 145 -24.72 -29.22 7.21
N THR A 146 -25.56 -28.25 6.82
CA THR A 146 -26.73 -28.49 5.97
C THR A 146 -26.41 -28.24 4.49
N VAL A 147 -27.39 -28.50 3.62
CA VAL A 147 -27.33 -28.13 2.19
C VAL A 147 -27.70 -26.66 1.92
N THR A 148 -28.11 -25.91 2.96
CA THR A 148 -28.46 -24.49 2.83
C THR A 148 -27.19 -23.65 2.79
N VAL A 149 -27.07 -22.81 1.76
CA VAL A 149 -25.89 -21.99 1.51
C VAL A 149 -25.98 -20.68 2.32
N PRO A 150 -24.97 -20.31 3.14
CA PRO A 150 -24.95 -19.00 3.80
C PRO A 150 -24.98 -17.85 2.77
N GLY A 151 -25.47 -16.67 3.13
CA GLY A 151 -25.63 -15.59 2.16
C GLY A 151 -24.33 -15.10 1.50
N GLY A 152 -23.18 -15.20 2.20
CA GLY A 152 -21.93 -14.58 1.80
C GLY A 152 -22.00 -13.04 1.83
N VAL A 153 -20.90 -12.38 1.45
CA VAL A 153 -20.89 -10.94 1.23
C VAL A 153 -20.54 -10.69 -0.24
N GLY A 154 -21.51 -10.22 -1.01
CA GLY A 154 -21.41 -10.07 -2.46
C GLY A 154 -20.72 -8.78 -2.95
N PRO A 155 -20.48 -8.67 -4.27
CA PRO A 155 -19.80 -7.54 -4.89
C PRO A 155 -20.38 -6.17 -4.58
N GLY A 156 -21.71 -6.04 -4.37
CA GLY A 156 -22.35 -4.78 -4.01
C GLY A 156 -21.86 -4.23 -2.67
N ALA A 157 -21.67 -5.10 -1.68
CA ALA A 157 -21.10 -4.72 -0.38
C ALA A 157 -19.60 -4.37 -0.49
N TRP A 158 -18.83 -5.06 -1.33
CA TRP A 158 -17.41 -4.75 -1.55
C TRP A 158 -17.22 -3.38 -2.21
N VAL A 159 -17.96 -3.13 -3.31
CA VAL A 159 -17.97 -1.86 -4.04
C VAL A 159 -18.49 -0.74 -3.13
N GLY A 160 -19.53 -1.03 -2.35
CA GLY A 160 -20.13 -0.10 -1.40
C GLY A 160 -19.23 0.30 -0.23
N VAL A 161 -18.53 -0.64 0.40
CA VAL A 161 -17.58 -0.32 1.47
C VAL A 161 -16.39 0.47 0.93
N ALA A 162 -15.94 0.18 -0.30
CA ALA A 162 -14.89 0.95 -0.94
C ALA A 162 -15.33 2.40 -1.25
N GLY A 163 -16.56 2.58 -1.79
CA GLY A 163 -17.14 3.88 -2.06
C GLY A 163 -17.33 4.72 -0.78
N SER A 164 -17.94 4.16 0.26
CA SER A 164 -18.19 4.86 1.53
C SER A 164 -16.91 5.19 2.31
N LEU A 165 -15.86 4.35 2.25
CA LEU A 165 -14.56 4.68 2.83
C LEU A 165 -13.75 5.70 2.02
N LEU A 166 -14.04 5.87 0.72
CA LEU A 166 -13.45 6.96 -0.08
C LEU A 166 -14.17 8.30 0.17
N SER A 167 -15.50 8.32 0.25
CA SER A 167 -16.27 9.54 0.58
C SER A 167 -16.07 9.98 2.04
N ALA A 168 -15.87 9.04 2.96
CA ALA A 168 -15.54 9.33 4.37
C ALA A 168 -14.15 9.97 4.58
N GLN A 169 -13.23 9.86 3.62
CA GLN A 169 -11.88 10.42 3.77
C GLN A 169 -11.88 11.95 3.68
N ALA A 170 -11.06 12.57 4.53
CA ALA A 170 -10.84 14.00 4.55
C ALA A 170 -10.10 14.49 3.29
N VAL A 171 -10.54 15.62 2.75
CA VAL A 171 -9.84 16.34 1.68
C VAL A 171 -8.50 16.85 2.21
N PRO A 172 -7.34 16.50 1.62
CA PRO A 172 -6.05 17.00 2.08
C PRO A 172 -5.96 18.52 1.89
N ALA A 173 -5.76 19.26 2.99
CA ALA A 173 -5.51 20.69 2.98
C ALA A 173 -4.01 20.96 3.22
N GLY A 174 -3.22 20.87 2.15
CA GLY A 174 -1.81 21.26 2.14
C GLY A 174 -0.78 20.13 2.24
N PRO A 175 0.53 20.47 2.25
CA PRO A 175 1.63 19.51 2.21
C PRO A 175 1.71 18.71 3.51
N ILE A 176 1.42 17.42 3.44
CA ILE A 176 1.45 16.51 4.59
C ILE A 176 2.91 16.28 5.03
N PRO A 177 3.28 16.54 6.31
CA PRO A 177 4.61 16.22 6.82
C PRO A 177 4.88 14.70 6.77
N ALA A 178 6.15 14.32 6.59
CA ALA A 178 6.53 12.91 6.43
C ALA A 178 6.17 12.01 7.62
N ASP A 179 6.03 12.58 8.82
CA ASP A 179 5.76 11.87 10.08
C ASP A 179 4.30 12.00 10.58
N ASP A 180 3.50 12.91 10.02
CA ASP A 180 2.14 13.24 10.51
C ASP A 180 1.06 12.27 10.00
N GLU A 181 1.47 11.12 9.45
CA GLU A 181 0.66 10.32 8.52
C GLU A 181 -0.15 9.16 9.17
N TYR A 182 -0.13 8.98 10.51
CA TYR A 182 -0.04 7.61 11.05
C TYR A 182 -0.98 7.06 12.14
N THR A 183 -1.97 7.78 12.67
CA THR A 183 -2.73 7.28 13.85
C THR A 183 -4.10 6.65 13.54
N GLY A 184 -4.99 7.32 12.81
CA GLY A 184 -6.38 6.89 12.59
C GLY A 184 -6.52 5.82 11.51
N TRP A 185 -6.53 6.22 10.24
CA TRP A 185 -6.80 5.34 9.10
C TRP A 185 -5.88 4.11 8.99
N HIS A 186 -4.59 4.23 9.36
CA HIS A 186 -3.69 3.06 9.40
C HIS A 186 -4.05 2.07 10.52
N ARG A 187 -4.54 2.56 11.67
CA ARG A 187 -5.08 1.73 12.74
C ARG A 187 -6.37 1.05 12.31
N SER A 188 -7.27 1.75 11.60
CA SER A 188 -8.48 1.13 11.02
C SER A 188 -8.13 0.01 10.03
N ALA A 189 -7.20 0.25 9.10
CA ALA A 189 -6.72 -0.79 8.17
C ALA A 189 -6.08 -1.99 8.90
N ARG A 190 -5.34 -1.74 9.99
CA ARG A 190 -4.81 -2.80 10.86
C ARG A 190 -5.92 -3.62 11.54
N VAL A 191 -6.93 -2.96 12.10
CA VAL A 191 -8.08 -3.63 12.74
C VAL A 191 -8.84 -4.47 11.70
N ILE A 192 -9.15 -3.92 10.53
CA ILE A 192 -9.77 -4.65 9.42
C ILE A 192 -8.92 -5.86 9.01
N GLY A 193 -7.60 -5.70 8.88
CA GLY A 193 -6.68 -6.80 8.55
C GLY A 193 -6.66 -7.90 9.62
N THR A 194 -6.57 -7.54 10.90
CA THR A 194 -6.59 -8.51 12.00
C THR A 194 -7.94 -9.24 12.08
N LEU A 195 -9.07 -8.52 11.97
CA LEU A 195 -10.41 -9.11 11.98
C LEU A 195 -10.62 -10.03 10.77
N SER A 196 -10.16 -9.65 9.58
CA SER A 196 -10.18 -10.50 8.38
C SER A 196 -9.37 -11.79 8.56
N MET A 197 -8.19 -11.70 9.18
CA MET A 197 -7.35 -12.88 9.46
C MET A 197 -7.96 -13.77 10.54
N LEU A 198 -8.58 -13.20 11.58
CA LEU A 198 -9.30 -13.95 12.61
C LEU A 198 -10.54 -14.64 12.03
N ALA A 199 -11.36 -13.92 11.26
CA ALA A 199 -12.53 -14.46 10.58
C ALA A 199 -12.15 -15.60 9.62
N ALA A 200 -11.04 -15.50 8.90
CA ALA A 200 -10.53 -16.58 8.05
C ALA A 200 -10.13 -17.83 8.85
N VAL A 201 -9.49 -17.67 10.02
CA VAL A 201 -9.15 -18.80 10.91
C VAL A 201 -10.42 -19.45 11.49
N LEU A 202 -11.39 -18.65 11.93
CA LEU A 202 -12.68 -19.14 12.44
C LEU A 202 -13.50 -19.84 11.35
N SER A 203 -13.59 -19.24 10.15
CA SER A 203 -14.21 -19.82 8.95
C SER A 203 -13.59 -21.17 8.60
N PHE A 204 -12.25 -21.26 8.55
CA PHE A 204 -11.55 -22.53 8.35
C PHE A 204 -11.90 -23.57 9.43
N GLY A 205 -11.83 -23.19 10.71
CA GLY A 205 -12.12 -24.11 11.83
C GLY A 205 -13.57 -24.61 11.84
N PHE A 206 -14.53 -23.73 11.56
CA PHE A 206 -15.96 -24.07 11.51
C PHE A 206 -16.29 -24.97 10.31
N ASN A 207 -15.76 -24.65 9.14
CA ASN A 207 -15.85 -25.50 7.95
C ASN A 207 -15.27 -26.89 8.18
N LEU A 208 -14.09 -26.97 8.80
CA LEU A 208 -13.45 -28.24 9.11
C LEU A 208 -14.26 -29.04 10.14
N TYR A 209 -14.77 -28.39 11.19
CA TYR A 209 -15.66 -29.03 12.18
C TYR A 209 -16.88 -29.68 11.52
N TRP A 210 -17.61 -28.95 10.66
CA TRP A 210 -18.80 -29.52 10.01
C TRP A 210 -18.47 -30.63 9.02
N ARG A 211 -17.37 -30.51 8.26
CA ARG A 211 -16.95 -31.56 7.32
C ARG A 211 -16.45 -32.82 8.03
N VAL A 212 -15.77 -32.67 9.16
CA VAL A 212 -15.40 -33.80 10.04
C VAL A 212 -16.65 -34.42 10.66
N ARG A 213 -17.58 -33.61 11.20
CA ARG A 213 -18.84 -34.09 11.77
C ARG A 213 -19.67 -34.86 10.75
N TYR A 214 -19.84 -34.33 9.54
CA TYR A 214 -20.53 -34.98 8.43
C TYR A 214 -19.87 -36.33 8.09
N ALA A 215 -18.54 -36.36 7.92
CA ALA A 215 -17.79 -37.58 7.62
C ALA A 215 -17.75 -38.62 8.78
N LEU A 216 -18.18 -38.25 9.98
CA LEU A 216 -18.31 -39.15 11.14
C LEU A 216 -19.76 -39.60 11.40
N GLN A 217 -20.75 -39.03 10.70
CA GLN A 217 -22.16 -39.42 10.80
C GLN A 217 -22.48 -40.61 9.87
N SER A 218 -21.85 -41.76 10.11
CA SER A 218 -22.27 -43.04 9.50
C SER A 218 -23.50 -43.60 10.20
N THR A 219 -24.49 -44.03 9.43
CA THR A 219 -25.77 -44.55 9.95
C THR A 219 -25.60 -45.83 10.78
N ASN A 220 -24.54 -46.62 10.53
CA ASN A 220 -24.26 -47.88 11.19
C ASN A 220 -23.05 -47.84 12.16
N GLY A 221 -22.56 -46.64 12.52
CA GLY A 221 -21.52 -46.45 13.53
C GLY A 221 -20.07 -46.53 13.05
N ALA A 222 -19.12 -46.49 13.99
CA ALA A 222 -17.70 -46.23 13.72
C ALA A 222 -16.98 -47.29 12.86
N ALA A 223 -17.53 -48.49 12.72
CA ALA A 223 -16.99 -49.55 11.87
C ALA A 223 -17.08 -49.23 10.36
N GLU A 224 -17.97 -48.31 9.96
CA GLU A 224 -18.14 -47.85 8.56
C GLU A 224 -17.20 -46.71 8.16
N PHE A 225 -16.18 -46.36 8.96
CA PHE A 225 -15.24 -45.29 8.61
C PHE A 225 -14.36 -45.67 7.39
N GLY A 226 -14.87 -45.36 6.20
CA GLY A 226 -14.29 -45.78 4.92
C GLY A 226 -13.52 -44.69 4.18
N LYS A 227 -13.04 -45.04 2.98
CA LYS A 227 -12.27 -44.15 2.09
C LYS A 227 -12.99 -42.84 1.77
N GLN A 228 -14.33 -42.86 1.67
CA GLN A 228 -15.14 -41.66 1.38
C GLN A 228 -15.04 -40.63 2.52
N ASN A 229 -15.10 -41.07 3.77
CA ASN A 229 -15.01 -40.19 4.94
C ASN A 229 -13.62 -39.55 5.05
N ILE A 230 -12.57 -40.35 4.83
CA ILE A 230 -11.18 -39.88 4.75
C ILE A 230 -11.02 -38.85 3.62
N ALA A 231 -11.58 -39.11 2.44
CA ALA A 231 -11.53 -38.21 1.30
C ALA A 231 -12.21 -36.86 1.60
N VAL A 232 -13.42 -36.86 2.17
CA VAL A 232 -14.13 -35.63 2.55
C VAL A 232 -13.30 -34.79 3.52
N ILE A 233 -12.71 -35.40 4.55
CA ILE A 233 -11.86 -34.70 5.53
C ILE A 233 -10.56 -34.19 4.89
N ALA A 234 -9.87 -35.02 4.09
CA ALA A 234 -8.62 -34.63 3.43
C ALA A 234 -8.82 -33.45 2.47
N THR A 235 -9.85 -33.50 1.62
CA THR A 235 -10.20 -32.39 0.72
C THR A 235 -10.59 -31.14 1.51
N ALA A 236 -11.34 -31.27 2.62
CA ALA A 236 -11.67 -30.15 3.51
C ALA A 236 -10.42 -29.43 4.06
N VAL A 237 -9.45 -30.21 4.57
CA VAL A 237 -8.21 -29.69 5.12
C VAL A 237 -7.39 -28.99 4.04
N VAL A 238 -7.17 -29.63 2.88
CA VAL A 238 -6.33 -29.06 1.82
C VAL A 238 -6.92 -27.77 1.27
N TYR A 239 -8.20 -27.77 0.88
CA TYR A 239 -8.88 -26.58 0.34
C TYR A 239 -8.91 -25.45 1.37
N GLY A 240 -9.28 -25.77 2.62
CA GLY A 240 -9.35 -24.81 3.71
C GLY A 240 -8.01 -24.19 4.08
N VAL A 241 -6.93 -24.98 4.13
CA VAL A 241 -5.56 -24.49 4.39
C VAL A 241 -5.09 -23.61 3.23
N VAL A 242 -5.34 -23.98 1.98
CA VAL A 242 -4.94 -23.19 0.81
C VAL A 242 -5.63 -21.83 0.78
N ALA A 243 -6.95 -21.77 1.02
CA ALA A 243 -7.69 -20.52 1.15
C ALA A 243 -7.20 -19.68 2.34
N LEU A 244 -7.03 -20.30 3.51
CA LEU A 244 -6.53 -19.63 4.72
C LEU A 244 -5.15 -18.99 4.47
N VAL A 245 -4.20 -19.72 3.90
CA VAL A 245 -2.86 -19.19 3.58
C VAL A 245 -2.94 -18.03 2.58
N ALA A 246 -3.80 -18.10 1.56
CA ALA A 246 -4.02 -17.00 0.64
C ALA A 246 -4.54 -15.72 1.35
N VAL A 247 -5.57 -15.85 2.22
CA VAL A 247 -6.08 -14.73 3.01
C VAL A 247 -5.02 -14.17 3.95
N LEU A 248 -4.31 -15.03 4.71
CA LEU A 248 -3.28 -14.59 5.66
C LEU A 248 -2.13 -13.85 4.95
N VAL A 249 -1.69 -14.30 3.78
CA VAL A 249 -0.63 -13.65 2.98
C VAL A 249 -1.09 -12.28 2.47
N ALA A 250 -2.31 -12.18 1.94
CA ALA A 250 -2.88 -10.95 1.42
C ALA A 250 -3.19 -9.92 2.52
N SER A 251 -3.96 -10.31 3.54
CA SER A 251 -4.39 -9.43 4.63
C SER A 251 -3.23 -8.99 5.53
N ARG A 252 -2.11 -9.72 5.57
CA ARG A 252 -0.87 -9.27 6.23
C ARG A 252 -0.31 -7.96 5.64
N TRP A 253 -0.67 -7.57 4.41
CA TRP A 253 -0.26 -6.27 3.85
C TRP A 253 -0.96 -5.08 4.52
N LEU A 254 -2.19 -5.26 5.00
CA LEU A 254 -2.95 -4.25 5.75
C LEU A 254 -2.27 -3.88 7.08
N LEU A 255 -1.58 -4.85 7.69
CA LEU A 255 -0.87 -4.65 8.97
C LEU A 255 0.40 -3.78 8.83
N GLN A 256 0.96 -3.73 7.63
CA GLN A 256 2.26 -3.13 7.35
C GLN A 256 2.19 -1.63 7.05
N ARG A 257 3.27 -0.93 7.36
CA ARG A 257 3.43 0.52 7.14
C ARG A 257 4.14 0.89 5.83
N THR A 258 4.62 -0.09 5.06
CA THR A 258 5.45 0.19 3.88
C THR A 258 4.59 0.69 2.70
N ARG A 259 5.13 1.62 1.90
CA ARG A 259 4.49 2.06 0.64
C ARG A 259 4.23 0.90 -0.32
N ALA A 260 5.11 -0.10 -0.34
CA ALA A 260 4.95 -1.31 -1.14
C ALA A 260 3.68 -2.09 -0.75
N SER A 261 3.44 -2.31 0.54
CA SER A 261 2.28 -3.07 1.02
C SER A 261 0.98 -2.29 0.83
N ARG A 262 0.99 -0.96 0.99
CA ARG A 262 -0.14 -0.08 0.59
C ARG A 262 -0.45 -0.22 -0.91
N LEU A 263 0.55 -0.12 -1.79
CA LEU A 263 0.37 -0.29 -3.25
C LEU A 263 -0.15 -1.70 -3.61
N THR A 264 0.34 -2.74 -2.92
CA THR A 264 -0.10 -4.13 -3.17
C THR A 264 -1.55 -4.32 -2.75
N THR A 265 -1.95 -3.77 -1.59
CA THR A 265 -3.34 -3.78 -1.11
C THR A 265 -4.27 -3.08 -2.09
N VAL A 266 -3.87 -1.90 -2.60
CA VAL A 266 -4.67 -1.16 -3.59
C VAL A 266 -4.84 -1.96 -4.88
N ALA A 267 -3.77 -2.59 -5.38
CA ALA A 267 -3.86 -3.45 -6.56
C ALA A 267 -4.78 -4.66 -6.32
N LEU A 268 -4.63 -5.35 -5.18
CA LEU A 268 -5.46 -6.52 -4.85
C LEU A 268 -6.93 -6.15 -4.67
N GLY A 269 -7.25 -5.13 -3.85
CA GLY A 269 -8.63 -4.73 -3.60
C GLY A 269 -9.32 -4.18 -4.85
N ALA A 270 -8.64 -3.37 -5.68
CA ALA A 270 -9.19 -2.94 -6.96
C ALA A 270 -9.45 -4.13 -7.92
N SER A 271 -8.59 -5.16 -7.86
CA SER A 271 -8.79 -6.39 -8.64
C SER A 271 -9.95 -7.23 -8.12
N ALA A 272 -10.16 -7.29 -6.80
CA ALA A 272 -11.31 -7.96 -6.19
C ALA A 272 -12.64 -7.28 -6.56
N LEU A 273 -12.68 -5.95 -6.54
CA LEU A 273 -13.84 -5.17 -7.01
C LEU A 273 -14.14 -5.45 -8.49
N ALA A 274 -13.12 -5.40 -9.35
CA ALA A 274 -13.28 -5.70 -10.77
C ALA A 274 -13.72 -7.16 -11.01
N ALA A 275 -13.16 -8.11 -10.27
CA ALA A 275 -13.51 -9.52 -10.36
C ALA A 275 -14.98 -9.76 -9.96
N GLY A 276 -15.44 -9.26 -8.80
CA GLY A 276 -16.82 -9.41 -8.37
C GLY A 276 -17.83 -8.82 -9.36
N ILE A 277 -17.53 -7.65 -9.95
CA ILE A 277 -18.36 -7.04 -10.99
C ILE A 277 -18.38 -7.90 -12.27
N LEU A 278 -17.22 -8.37 -12.74
CA LEU A 278 -17.11 -9.16 -13.97
C LEU A 278 -17.79 -10.53 -13.83
N VAL A 279 -17.60 -11.20 -12.70
CA VAL A 279 -18.22 -12.50 -12.41
C VAL A 279 -19.74 -12.37 -12.32
N TRP A 280 -20.27 -11.26 -11.79
CA TRP A 280 -21.73 -11.06 -11.77
C TRP A 280 -22.33 -10.74 -13.15
N ILE A 281 -21.67 -9.87 -13.93
CA ILE A 281 -22.23 -9.37 -15.20
C ILE A 281 -22.12 -10.42 -16.33
N LEU A 282 -21.07 -11.23 -16.35
CA LEU A 282 -20.85 -12.21 -17.41
C LEU A 282 -21.66 -13.50 -17.17
N PRO A 283 -22.37 -14.06 -18.16
CA PRO A 283 -23.14 -15.30 -17.99
C PRO A 283 -22.29 -16.47 -17.48
N VAL A 284 -21.08 -16.64 -18.03
CA VAL A 284 -20.08 -17.64 -17.60
C VAL A 284 -19.59 -17.43 -16.17
N GLY A 285 -19.74 -16.21 -15.63
CA GLY A 285 -19.44 -15.93 -14.24
C GLY A 285 -20.36 -16.65 -13.26
N ARG A 286 -21.54 -17.16 -13.67
CA ARG A 286 -22.35 -18.06 -12.82
C ARG A 286 -21.70 -19.40 -12.49
N ASP A 287 -20.66 -19.81 -13.22
CA ASP A 287 -19.81 -20.97 -12.91
C ASP A 287 -18.74 -20.65 -11.83
N LEU A 288 -18.58 -19.37 -11.47
CA LEU A 288 -17.62 -18.88 -10.49
C LEU A 288 -18.39 -18.26 -9.33
N ASP A 289 -18.17 -18.74 -8.11
CA ASP A 289 -18.88 -18.16 -6.97
C ASP A 289 -18.39 -16.73 -6.66
N ALA A 290 -19.31 -15.76 -6.77
CA ALA A 290 -19.07 -14.33 -6.54
C ALA A 290 -19.28 -13.88 -5.08
N PHE A 291 -19.86 -14.74 -4.24
CA PHE A 291 -20.44 -14.40 -2.95
C PHE A 291 -19.63 -14.88 -1.75
N HIS A 292 -18.90 -15.99 -1.91
CA HIS A 292 -18.10 -16.55 -0.83
C HIS A 292 -16.62 -16.66 -1.17
N GLY A 293 -15.90 -17.33 -0.26
CA GLY A 293 -14.46 -17.33 -0.15
C GLY A 293 -13.65 -17.93 -1.30
N ILE A 294 -12.34 -17.84 -1.10
CA ILE A 294 -11.30 -18.18 -2.08
C ILE A 294 -11.35 -19.65 -2.55
N ALA A 295 -11.68 -20.60 -1.66
CA ALA A 295 -11.88 -22.00 -2.01
C ALA A 295 -13.25 -22.47 -1.52
N GLN A 296 -13.94 -23.23 -2.37
CA GLN A 296 -15.21 -23.85 -2.08
C GLN A 296 -15.15 -25.35 -2.31
N ASN A 297 -15.95 -26.09 -1.56
CA ASN A 297 -16.17 -27.50 -1.80
C ASN A 297 -17.70 -27.72 -1.79
N THR A 298 -18.20 -28.23 -2.91
CA THR A 298 -19.62 -28.22 -3.33
C THR A 298 -20.52 -29.14 -2.51
N SER A 299 -19.94 -30.04 -1.72
CA SER A 299 -20.68 -31.01 -0.88
C SER A 299 -21.34 -30.42 0.38
N THR A 300 -20.82 -29.30 0.89
CA THR A 300 -21.42 -28.48 1.96
C THR A 300 -20.91 -27.07 1.74
N ALA A 301 -21.77 -26.14 1.35
CA ALA A 301 -21.34 -24.77 1.08
C ALA A 301 -20.76 -24.16 2.35
N GLY A 302 -19.49 -23.76 2.26
CA GLY A 302 -18.71 -23.41 3.43
C GLY A 302 -18.87 -21.95 3.83
N VAL A 303 -18.54 -21.66 5.09
CA VAL A 303 -18.40 -20.29 5.60
C VAL A 303 -17.54 -19.46 4.66
N GLY A 304 -17.99 -18.24 4.34
CA GLY A 304 -17.23 -17.31 3.53
C GLY A 304 -15.82 -17.07 4.08
N PHE A 305 -14.84 -16.97 3.17
CA PHE A 305 -13.57 -16.32 3.49
C PHE A 305 -13.68 -14.87 3.04
N GLU A 306 -14.15 -14.00 3.94
CA GLU A 306 -14.45 -12.58 3.66
C GLU A 306 -13.21 -11.67 3.50
N GLY A 307 -12.21 -12.17 2.76
CA GLY A 307 -11.01 -11.44 2.39
C GLY A 307 -11.30 -10.28 1.43
N TYR A 308 -12.19 -10.47 0.45
CA TYR A 308 -12.47 -9.47 -0.59
C TYR A 308 -12.96 -8.14 -0.01
N LEU A 309 -13.90 -8.18 0.94
CA LEU A 309 -14.41 -7.00 1.63
C LEU A 309 -13.29 -6.25 2.38
N ALA A 310 -12.42 -6.97 3.08
CA ALA A 310 -11.29 -6.40 3.80
C ALA A 310 -10.24 -5.77 2.85
N TRP A 311 -9.99 -6.38 1.70
CA TRP A 311 -9.07 -5.87 0.69
C TRP A 311 -9.66 -4.66 -0.06
N ALA A 312 -10.96 -4.67 -0.37
CA ALA A 312 -11.68 -3.53 -0.94
C ALA A 312 -11.64 -2.32 0.00
N ALA A 313 -11.95 -2.54 1.29
CA ALA A 313 -11.84 -1.51 2.33
C ALA A 313 -10.40 -0.99 2.48
N GLY A 314 -9.41 -1.88 2.52
CA GLY A 314 -8.00 -1.51 2.57
C GLY A 314 -7.52 -0.74 1.33
N ALA A 315 -8.00 -1.09 0.15
CA ALA A 315 -7.73 -0.38 -1.09
C ALA A 315 -8.31 1.04 -1.05
N ALA A 316 -9.56 1.22 -0.60
CA ALA A 316 -10.16 2.53 -0.40
C ALA A 316 -9.35 3.41 0.57
N ILE A 317 -8.95 2.86 1.71
CA ILE A 317 -8.15 3.57 2.74
C ILE A 317 -6.79 4.03 2.19
N PHE A 318 -6.13 3.21 1.35
CA PHE A 318 -4.78 3.50 0.88
C PHE A 318 -4.69 4.16 -0.50
N ALA A 319 -5.67 3.99 -1.40
CA ALA A 319 -5.58 4.43 -2.79
C ALA A 319 -5.29 5.93 -2.95
N PRO A 320 -5.98 6.86 -2.24
CA PRO A 320 -5.75 8.29 -2.41
C PRO A 320 -4.29 8.70 -2.14
N ARG A 321 -3.64 8.10 -1.13
CA ARG A 321 -2.25 8.40 -0.76
C ARG A 321 -1.24 7.57 -1.57
N ALA A 322 -1.51 6.30 -1.81
CA ALA A 322 -0.58 5.39 -2.48
C ALA A 322 -0.44 5.69 -3.99
N LEU A 323 -1.54 6.02 -4.67
CA LEU A 323 -1.55 6.30 -6.11
C LEU A 323 -1.23 7.76 -6.43
N PHE A 324 -1.74 8.70 -5.63
CA PHE A 324 -1.65 10.14 -5.91
C PHE A 324 -0.65 10.92 -5.04
N GLY A 325 0.16 10.24 -4.22
CA GLY A 325 1.30 10.85 -3.54
C GLY A 325 2.34 11.42 -4.51
N HIS A 326 3.22 12.29 -4.01
CA HIS A 326 4.28 12.92 -4.82
C HIS A 326 5.21 11.85 -5.45
N ARG A 327 5.16 11.72 -6.78
CA ARG A 327 5.97 10.76 -7.53
C ARG A 327 7.32 11.35 -7.92
N ASN A 328 8.34 11.05 -7.14
CA ASN A 328 9.72 11.47 -7.43
C ASN A 328 10.49 10.27 -8.02
N PRO A 329 11.35 10.44 -9.05
CA PRO A 329 12.20 9.38 -9.56
C PRO A 329 13.41 9.11 -8.63
N SER A 330 13.10 8.83 -7.37
CA SER A 330 14.05 8.44 -6.32
C SER A 330 14.26 6.92 -6.32
N PRO A 331 15.39 6.43 -5.80
CA PRO A 331 15.61 4.98 -5.63
C PRO A 331 14.57 4.32 -4.72
N ALA A 332 14.09 5.04 -3.70
CA ALA A 332 13.07 4.56 -2.75
C ALA A 332 11.68 4.40 -3.39
N GLU A 333 11.33 5.23 -4.36
CA GLU A 333 10.07 5.07 -5.10
C GLU A 333 10.14 3.89 -6.08
N GLU A 334 11.24 3.75 -6.82
CA GLU A 334 11.46 2.58 -7.70
C GLU A 334 11.48 1.27 -6.89
N SER A 335 12.11 1.25 -5.70
CA SER A 335 12.13 0.07 -4.83
C SER A 335 10.75 -0.24 -4.24
N ALA A 336 9.92 0.75 -3.94
CA ALA A 336 8.54 0.54 -3.50
C ALA A 336 7.68 -0.16 -4.57
N TRP A 337 7.73 0.30 -5.84
CA TRP A 337 7.01 -0.34 -6.95
C TRP A 337 7.52 -1.76 -7.24
N ARG A 338 8.84 -1.98 -7.25
CA ARG A 338 9.44 -3.31 -7.40
C ARG A 338 9.07 -4.25 -6.23
N SER A 339 8.93 -3.71 -5.01
CA SER A 339 8.54 -4.51 -3.84
C SER A 339 7.05 -4.83 -3.85
N ALA A 340 6.18 -3.93 -4.32
CA ALA A 340 4.77 -4.24 -4.56
C ALA A 340 4.61 -5.37 -5.60
N THR A 341 5.41 -5.31 -6.68
CA THR A 341 5.50 -6.40 -7.67
C THR A 341 5.90 -7.74 -7.02
N ARG A 342 6.91 -7.74 -6.13
CA ARG A 342 7.34 -8.94 -5.39
C ARG A 342 6.28 -9.48 -4.41
N ASN A 343 5.41 -8.63 -3.88
CA ASN A 343 4.32 -9.04 -3.01
C ASN A 343 3.18 -9.67 -3.83
N GLY A 344 2.77 -9.03 -4.94
CA GLY A 344 1.74 -9.60 -5.81
C GLY A 344 2.15 -10.96 -6.41
N LEU A 345 3.40 -11.07 -6.88
CA LEU A 345 3.95 -12.36 -7.36
C LEU A 345 4.04 -13.43 -6.26
N LEU A 346 4.15 -13.05 -4.98
CA LEU A 346 4.09 -14.01 -3.88
C LEU A 346 2.70 -14.63 -3.78
N LEU A 347 1.64 -13.82 -3.86
CA LEU A 347 0.27 -14.31 -3.75
C LEU A 347 -0.11 -15.20 -4.93
N ILE A 348 0.26 -14.81 -6.16
CA ILE A 348 0.10 -15.64 -7.37
C ILE A 348 0.83 -16.98 -7.21
N ALA A 349 2.09 -16.97 -6.74
CA ALA A 349 2.85 -18.20 -6.53
C ALA A 349 2.25 -19.10 -5.43
N VAL A 350 1.82 -18.52 -4.31
CA VAL A 350 1.16 -19.24 -3.20
C VAL A 350 -0.13 -19.90 -3.67
N TRP A 351 -0.97 -19.17 -4.41
CA TRP A 351 -2.21 -19.71 -4.95
C TRP A 351 -1.98 -20.79 -6.00
N ALA A 352 -1.04 -20.58 -6.94
CA ALA A 352 -0.71 -21.58 -7.94
C ALA A 352 -0.19 -22.88 -7.31
N VAL A 353 0.68 -22.81 -6.30
CA VAL A 353 1.13 -24.00 -5.54
C VAL A 353 -0.01 -24.66 -4.76
N GLY A 354 -0.87 -23.88 -4.11
CA GLY A 354 -2.05 -24.41 -3.41
C GLY A 354 -3.05 -25.10 -4.35
N SER A 355 -3.22 -24.55 -5.54
CA SER A 355 -4.05 -25.11 -6.62
C SER A 355 -3.53 -26.45 -7.12
N ILE A 356 -2.20 -26.61 -7.26
CA ILE A 356 -1.59 -27.92 -7.54
C ILE A 356 -1.91 -28.90 -6.41
N ALA A 357 -1.82 -28.48 -5.14
CA ALA A 357 -2.13 -29.34 -4.00
C ALA A 357 -3.60 -29.78 -3.96
N MET A 358 -4.56 -28.89 -4.27
CA MET A 358 -5.98 -29.22 -4.42
C MET A 358 -6.16 -30.24 -5.56
N ARG A 359 -5.68 -29.94 -6.77
CA ARG A 359 -5.80 -30.84 -7.95
C ARG A 359 -5.17 -32.22 -7.74
N LEU A 360 -4.03 -32.31 -7.05
CA LEU A 360 -3.41 -33.60 -6.69
C LEU A 360 -4.24 -34.35 -5.66
N THR A 361 -4.81 -33.66 -4.68
CA THR A 361 -5.74 -34.26 -3.69
C THR A 361 -6.96 -34.84 -4.40
N ASP A 362 -7.53 -34.09 -5.35
CA ASP A 362 -8.70 -34.51 -6.12
C ASP A 362 -8.40 -35.69 -7.05
N LEU A 363 -7.24 -35.70 -7.70
CA LEU A 363 -6.74 -36.84 -8.47
C LEU A 363 -6.59 -38.10 -7.59
N VAL A 364 -6.02 -37.97 -6.39
CA VAL A 364 -5.86 -39.08 -5.43
C VAL A 364 -7.21 -39.57 -4.91
N VAL A 365 -8.12 -38.66 -4.53
CA VAL A 365 -9.48 -38.98 -4.06
C VAL A 365 -10.27 -39.69 -5.16
N GLY A 366 -10.27 -39.16 -6.38
CA GLY A 366 -10.97 -39.77 -7.50
C GLY A 366 -10.43 -41.16 -7.84
N ILE A 367 -9.11 -41.39 -7.76
CA ILE A 367 -8.53 -42.74 -7.91
C ILE A 367 -8.95 -43.66 -6.76
N ALA A 368 -8.86 -43.19 -5.51
CA ALA A 368 -9.14 -44.00 -4.32
C ALA A 368 -10.62 -44.40 -4.18
N LEU A 369 -11.53 -43.57 -4.71
CA LEU A 369 -12.98 -43.78 -4.72
C LEU A 369 -13.52 -44.31 -6.06
N ASN A 370 -12.64 -44.49 -7.06
CA ASN A 370 -12.98 -44.92 -8.42
C ASN A 370 -14.09 -44.06 -9.08
N TYR A 371 -14.03 -42.74 -8.88
CA TYR A 371 -14.98 -41.82 -9.51
C TYR A 371 -14.74 -41.69 -11.02
N PRO A 372 -15.80 -41.42 -11.82
CA PRO A 372 -15.67 -41.10 -13.24
C PRO A 372 -15.24 -39.63 -13.40
N PHE A 373 -13.93 -39.36 -13.38
CA PHE A 373 -13.37 -38.02 -13.60
C PHE A 373 -12.23 -38.07 -14.63
N SER A 374 -12.06 -36.98 -15.36
CA SER A 374 -10.97 -36.84 -16.34
C SER A 374 -9.63 -36.59 -15.64
N ARG A 375 -8.82 -37.66 -15.54
CA ARG A 375 -7.44 -37.55 -15.02
C ARG A 375 -6.57 -36.62 -15.85
N TYR A 376 -6.85 -36.52 -17.15
CA TYR A 376 -6.14 -35.64 -18.08
C TYR A 376 -6.32 -34.17 -17.70
N ASP A 377 -7.56 -33.74 -17.47
CA ASP A 377 -7.88 -32.33 -17.19
C ASP A 377 -7.27 -31.87 -15.86
N SER A 378 -7.34 -32.70 -14.81
CA SER A 378 -6.68 -32.43 -13.53
C SER A 378 -5.16 -32.24 -13.68
N VAL A 379 -4.50 -33.07 -14.51
CA VAL A 379 -3.05 -33.01 -14.76
C VAL A 379 -2.67 -31.80 -15.63
N VAL A 380 -3.44 -31.51 -16.68
CA VAL A 380 -3.21 -30.33 -17.54
C VAL A 380 -3.31 -29.04 -16.74
N LEU A 381 -4.36 -28.90 -15.91
CA LEU A 381 -4.53 -27.73 -15.06
C LEU A 381 -3.44 -27.64 -13.99
N ALA A 382 -3.00 -28.76 -13.39
CA ALA A 382 -1.88 -28.76 -12.44
C ALA A 382 -0.54 -28.40 -13.10
N ALA A 383 -0.29 -28.80 -14.35
CA ALA A 383 0.89 -28.41 -15.12
C ALA A 383 0.87 -26.91 -15.45
N PHE A 384 -0.30 -26.36 -15.80
CA PHE A 384 -0.50 -24.94 -16.03
C PHE A 384 -0.18 -24.10 -14.76
N ASP A 385 -0.64 -24.59 -13.62
CA ASP A 385 -0.39 -23.99 -12.31
C ASP A 385 1.10 -24.06 -11.93
N LEU A 386 1.77 -25.18 -12.24
CA LEU A 386 3.21 -25.37 -12.01
C LEU A 386 4.06 -24.37 -12.82
N VAL A 387 3.77 -24.19 -14.10
CA VAL A 387 4.45 -23.20 -14.96
C VAL A 387 4.26 -21.78 -14.41
N THR A 388 3.03 -21.44 -14.02
CA THR A 388 2.69 -20.12 -13.44
C THR A 388 3.42 -19.89 -12.12
N ALA A 389 3.44 -20.88 -11.22
CA ALA A 389 4.15 -20.83 -9.96
C ALA A 389 5.68 -20.67 -10.15
N ALA A 390 6.27 -21.49 -11.01
CA ALA A 390 7.72 -21.46 -11.29
C ALA A 390 8.15 -20.09 -11.83
N LEU A 391 7.41 -19.55 -12.81
CA LEU A 391 7.65 -18.22 -13.38
C LEU A 391 7.52 -17.12 -12.32
N ALA A 392 6.45 -17.13 -11.52
CA ALA A 392 6.22 -16.13 -10.48
C ALA A 392 7.32 -16.15 -9.39
N ILE A 393 7.74 -17.34 -8.94
CA ILE A 393 8.82 -17.52 -7.96
C ILE A 393 10.16 -17.03 -8.53
N TRP A 394 10.49 -17.43 -9.76
CA TRP A 394 11.73 -17.02 -10.43
C TRP A 394 11.80 -15.50 -10.60
N LEU A 395 10.73 -14.89 -11.13
CA LEU A 395 10.64 -13.46 -11.38
C LEU A 395 10.74 -12.68 -10.07
N ARG A 396 10.02 -13.12 -9.02
CA ARG A 396 10.08 -12.53 -7.67
C ARG A 396 11.51 -12.45 -7.14
N ARG A 397 12.30 -13.51 -7.33
CA ARG A 397 13.72 -13.57 -6.94
C ARG A 397 14.58 -12.65 -7.82
N ARG A 398 14.49 -12.75 -9.15
CA ARG A 398 15.40 -12.10 -10.11
C ARG A 398 15.11 -10.63 -10.46
N LEU A 399 13.94 -10.07 -10.10
CA LEU A 399 13.46 -8.69 -10.36
C LEU A 399 14.43 -7.49 -10.20
N ALA A 400 15.54 -7.63 -9.47
CA ALA A 400 16.54 -6.59 -9.28
C ALA A 400 17.72 -6.68 -10.27
N GLY A 401 17.96 -7.85 -10.86
CA GLY A 401 19.13 -8.14 -11.70
C GLY A 401 18.83 -8.32 -13.20
N ILE A 402 17.60 -8.08 -13.65
CA ILE A 402 17.18 -8.21 -15.05
C ILE A 402 16.66 -6.89 -15.62
N SER A 403 16.69 -6.74 -16.95
CA SER A 403 16.31 -5.50 -17.64
C SER A 403 14.83 -5.18 -17.49
N ALA A 404 14.46 -3.89 -17.46
CA ALA A 404 13.06 -3.47 -17.30
C ALA A 404 12.14 -3.98 -18.42
N ARG A 405 12.68 -4.16 -19.65
CA ARG A 405 11.95 -4.77 -20.78
C ARG A 405 11.61 -6.24 -20.48
N LEU A 406 12.58 -7.01 -19.98
CA LEU A 406 12.38 -8.41 -19.62
C LEU A 406 11.45 -8.57 -18.41
N VAL A 407 11.54 -7.70 -17.41
CA VAL A 407 10.56 -7.67 -16.30
C VAL A 407 9.15 -7.45 -16.84
N THR A 408 8.98 -6.45 -17.72
CA THR A 408 7.66 -6.09 -18.27
C THR A 408 7.07 -7.22 -19.10
N SER A 409 7.84 -7.84 -20.00
CA SER A 409 7.35 -8.96 -20.82
C SER A 409 7.04 -10.19 -19.99
N LEU A 410 7.84 -10.53 -18.98
CA LEU A 410 7.55 -11.66 -18.09
C LEU A 410 6.38 -11.40 -17.15
N CYS A 411 6.17 -10.16 -16.69
CA CYS A 411 4.92 -9.78 -16.01
C CYS A 411 3.71 -9.90 -16.94
N GLY A 412 3.85 -9.56 -18.22
CA GLY A 412 2.82 -9.76 -19.23
C GLY A 412 2.50 -11.24 -19.45
N LEU A 413 3.53 -12.10 -19.49
CA LEU A 413 3.36 -13.55 -19.56
C LEU A 413 2.64 -14.11 -18.32
N VAL A 414 2.99 -13.65 -17.10
CA VAL A 414 2.25 -14.02 -15.88
C VAL A 414 0.77 -13.62 -15.96
N ALA A 415 0.45 -12.44 -16.50
CA ALA A 415 -0.93 -12.01 -16.70
C ALA A 415 -1.67 -12.85 -17.74
N ALA A 416 -1.05 -13.14 -18.89
CA ALA A 416 -1.61 -14.01 -19.91
C ALA A 416 -1.86 -15.43 -19.39
N LEU A 417 -0.92 -15.99 -18.62
CA LEU A 417 -1.08 -17.28 -17.95
C LEU A 417 -2.23 -17.22 -16.93
N SER A 418 -2.33 -16.19 -16.09
CA SER A 418 -3.42 -16.07 -15.11
C SER A 418 -4.80 -16.07 -15.78
N VAL A 419 -4.96 -15.36 -16.90
CA VAL A 419 -6.21 -15.33 -17.67
C VAL A 419 -6.50 -16.68 -18.33
N ALA A 420 -5.50 -17.30 -18.97
CA ALA A 420 -5.67 -18.62 -19.58
C ALA A 420 -5.99 -19.71 -18.53
N ARG A 421 -5.42 -19.64 -17.33
CA ARG A 421 -5.78 -20.50 -16.19
C ARG A 421 -7.25 -20.42 -15.83
N VAL A 422 -7.86 -19.22 -15.82
CA VAL A 422 -9.31 -19.07 -15.59
C VAL A 422 -10.11 -19.71 -16.71
N ILE A 423 -9.78 -19.41 -17.97
CA ILE A 423 -10.51 -19.90 -19.15
C ILE A 423 -10.48 -21.43 -19.21
N VAL A 424 -9.28 -22.03 -19.12
CA VAL A 424 -9.11 -23.49 -19.13
C VAL A 424 -9.70 -24.11 -17.86
N GLY A 425 -9.60 -23.41 -16.72
CA GLY A 425 -10.20 -23.82 -15.45
C GLY A 425 -11.72 -23.96 -15.50
N VAL A 426 -12.43 -23.04 -16.17
CA VAL A 426 -13.89 -23.12 -16.38
C VAL A 426 -14.26 -24.14 -17.46
N ALA A 427 -13.49 -24.20 -18.56
CA ALA A 427 -13.78 -25.07 -19.69
C ALA A 427 -13.55 -26.56 -19.40
N LEU A 428 -12.57 -26.89 -18.56
CA LEU A 428 -12.21 -28.27 -18.19
C LEU A 428 -12.66 -28.64 -16.76
N ALA A 429 -13.54 -27.85 -16.14
CA ALA A 429 -14.05 -28.17 -14.80
C ALA A 429 -14.96 -29.41 -14.86
N PRO A 430 -14.76 -30.42 -13.98
CA PRO A 430 -15.66 -31.56 -13.92
C PRO A 430 -17.03 -31.12 -13.39
N ARG A 431 -18.10 -31.51 -14.08
CA ARG A 431 -19.50 -31.19 -13.75
C ARG A 431 -20.29 -32.48 -13.48
N PHE A 432 -21.20 -32.43 -12.52
CA PHE A 432 -22.23 -33.44 -12.37
C PHE A 432 -23.21 -33.33 -13.55
N ALA A 433 -23.68 -34.46 -14.05
CA ALA A 433 -24.79 -34.48 -14.98
C ALA A 433 -26.07 -34.05 -14.23
N ASP A 434 -26.89 -33.17 -14.84
CA ASP A 434 -28.21 -32.85 -14.30
C ASP A 434 -29.04 -34.15 -14.19
N SER A 435 -29.43 -34.53 -12.97
CA SER A 435 -30.36 -35.62 -12.76
C SER A 435 -31.74 -35.21 -13.30
N PRO A 436 -32.54 -36.12 -13.90
CA PRO A 436 -33.92 -35.84 -14.28
C PRO A 436 -34.79 -35.30 -13.13
N ASN A 437 -34.40 -35.58 -11.89
CA ASN A 437 -35.06 -35.13 -10.66
C ASN A 437 -34.25 -34.07 -9.88
N SER A 438 -33.20 -33.48 -10.47
CA SER A 438 -32.48 -32.37 -9.82
C SER A 438 -33.44 -31.18 -9.65
N PRO A 439 -33.44 -30.50 -8.49
CA PRO A 439 -34.13 -29.22 -8.37
C PRO A 439 -33.56 -28.23 -9.39
N ALA A 440 -34.41 -27.33 -9.90
CA ALA A 440 -34.02 -26.36 -10.92
C ALA A 440 -32.76 -25.58 -10.47
N ARG A 441 -31.80 -25.42 -11.39
CA ARG A 441 -30.55 -24.70 -11.13
C ARG A 441 -30.85 -23.33 -10.52
N GLN A 442 -30.20 -23.03 -9.39
CA GLN A 442 -30.37 -21.76 -8.69
C GLN A 442 -30.05 -20.59 -9.63
N PRO A 443 -30.94 -19.60 -9.83
CA PRO A 443 -30.74 -18.53 -10.82
C PRO A 443 -29.56 -17.60 -10.49
N VAL A 444 -29.10 -17.66 -9.24
CA VAL A 444 -27.99 -16.87 -8.69
C VAL A 444 -26.63 -17.57 -8.85
N TYR A 445 -26.57 -18.89 -8.73
CA TYR A 445 -25.34 -19.70 -8.88
C TYR A 445 -25.62 -20.95 -9.73
N GLY A 446 -25.02 -20.99 -10.92
CA GLY A 446 -25.25 -22.05 -11.93
C GLY A 446 -24.43 -23.31 -11.69
N ASN A 447 -24.04 -23.56 -10.45
CA ASN A 447 -22.94 -24.45 -10.09
C ASN A 447 -23.34 -25.94 -10.11
N ASP A 448 -23.13 -26.58 -11.24
CA ASP A 448 -23.16 -28.04 -11.44
C ASP A 448 -21.77 -28.69 -11.23
N LEU A 449 -20.76 -27.96 -10.74
CA LEU A 449 -19.39 -28.46 -10.63
C LEU A 449 -19.30 -29.59 -9.62
N ALA A 450 -18.59 -30.66 -10.00
CA ALA A 450 -18.19 -31.71 -9.06
C ALA A 450 -17.30 -31.15 -7.95
N GLN A 451 -16.41 -30.22 -8.30
CA GLN A 451 -15.52 -29.49 -7.39
C GLN A 451 -15.17 -28.11 -7.95
N GLN A 452 -15.26 -27.05 -7.14
CA GLN A 452 -15.01 -25.67 -7.59
C GLN A 452 -13.64 -25.15 -7.13
N ILE A 453 -12.61 -25.55 -7.88
CA ILE A 453 -11.21 -25.10 -7.66
C ILE A 453 -10.99 -23.71 -8.24
N THR A 454 -11.57 -23.42 -9.42
CA THR A 454 -11.47 -22.13 -10.09
C THR A 454 -12.58 -21.22 -9.56
N SER A 455 -12.22 -20.06 -9.04
CA SER A 455 -13.14 -19.16 -8.32
C SER A 455 -12.95 -17.69 -8.69
N THR A 456 -13.76 -16.80 -8.11
CA THR A 456 -13.58 -15.33 -8.19
C THR A 456 -12.19 -14.88 -7.72
N PHE A 457 -11.46 -15.71 -6.96
CA PHE A 457 -10.08 -15.40 -6.58
C PHE A 457 -9.12 -15.51 -7.78
N ASP A 458 -9.31 -16.46 -8.69
CA ASP A 458 -8.51 -16.54 -9.91
C ASP A 458 -8.70 -15.31 -10.81
N VAL A 459 -9.93 -14.82 -10.93
CA VAL A 459 -10.24 -13.56 -11.63
C VAL A 459 -9.60 -12.36 -10.91
N THR A 460 -9.63 -12.35 -9.58
CA THR A 460 -8.92 -11.35 -8.75
C THR A 460 -7.41 -11.39 -8.99
N LEU A 461 -6.82 -12.57 -9.16
CA LEU A 461 -5.39 -12.73 -9.49
C LEU A 461 -5.05 -12.32 -10.93
N CYS A 462 -5.98 -12.45 -11.88
CA CYS A 462 -5.82 -11.86 -13.22
C CYS A 462 -5.69 -10.34 -13.14
N GLY A 463 -6.58 -9.68 -12.41
CA GLY A 463 -6.48 -8.24 -12.14
C GLY A 463 -5.18 -7.87 -11.42
N LEU A 464 -4.76 -8.66 -10.44
CA LEU A 464 -3.50 -8.44 -9.72
C LEU A 464 -2.28 -8.60 -10.64
N ALA A 465 -2.30 -9.55 -11.57
CA ALA A 465 -1.25 -9.75 -12.57
C ALA A 465 -1.15 -8.57 -13.55
N LEU A 466 -2.28 -7.99 -13.96
CA LEU A 466 -2.32 -6.73 -14.72
C LEU A 466 -1.80 -5.54 -13.88
N GLY A 467 -2.14 -5.48 -12.59
CA GLY A 467 -1.59 -4.51 -11.64
C GLY A 467 -0.08 -4.63 -11.45
N ILE A 468 0.46 -5.86 -11.43
CA ILE A 468 1.89 -6.18 -11.42
C ILE A 468 2.56 -5.71 -12.71
N LEU A 469 1.95 -5.95 -13.87
CA LEU A 469 2.44 -5.46 -15.16
C LEU A 469 2.50 -3.92 -15.18
N ALA A 470 1.46 -3.24 -14.72
CA ALA A 470 1.44 -1.78 -14.59
C ALA A 470 2.55 -1.28 -13.62
N ALA A 471 2.75 -1.95 -12.48
CA ALA A 471 3.82 -1.63 -11.54
C ALA A 471 5.22 -1.82 -12.14
N ALA A 472 5.43 -2.86 -12.95
CA ALA A 472 6.67 -3.11 -13.69
C ALA A 472 6.96 -2.00 -14.72
N VAL A 473 5.95 -1.59 -15.51
CA VAL A 473 6.06 -0.47 -16.45
C VAL A 473 6.43 0.83 -15.73
N VAL A 474 5.74 1.16 -14.63
CA VAL A 474 6.02 2.36 -13.82
C VAL A 474 7.43 2.34 -13.23
N ALA A 475 7.87 1.20 -12.66
CA ALA A 475 9.22 1.05 -12.15
C ALA A 475 10.29 1.23 -13.26
N GLY A 476 10.05 0.67 -14.45
CA GLY A 476 10.91 0.85 -15.62
C GLY A 476 11.00 2.31 -16.10
N GLN A 477 9.87 3.02 -16.16
CA GLN A 477 9.83 4.44 -16.50
C GLN A 477 10.57 5.32 -15.48
N LEU A 478 10.41 5.06 -14.18
CA LEU A 478 11.13 5.75 -13.12
C LEU A 478 12.64 5.52 -13.21
N HIS A 479 13.06 4.27 -13.46
CA HIS A 479 14.44 3.89 -13.67
C HIS A 479 15.06 4.64 -14.86
N GLY A 480 14.38 4.64 -16.02
CA GLY A 480 14.80 5.34 -17.23
C GLY A 480 14.91 6.86 -17.03
N ARG A 481 13.91 7.48 -16.38
CA ARG A 481 13.93 8.91 -16.04
C ARG A 481 15.10 9.26 -15.11
N ARG A 482 15.45 8.40 -14.14
CA ARG A 482 16.63 8.61 -13.28
C ARG A 482 17.93 8.51 -14.08
N LEU A 483 18.06 7.53 -14.98
CA LEU A 483 19.24 7.40 -15.84
C LEU A 483 19.41 8.63 -16.75
N ALA A 484 18.32 9.09 -17.39
CA ALA A 484 18.33 10.30 -18.20
C ALA A 484 18.74 11.54 -17.39
N ARG A 485 18.22 11.72 -16.17
CA ARG A 485 18.64 12.80 -15.25
C ARG A 485 20.11 12.69 -14.83
N ARG A 486 20.64 11.49 -14.59
CA ARG A 486 22.07 11.27 -14.30
C ARG A 486 22.95 11.62 -15.50
N ALA A 487 22.56 11.18 -16.71
CA ALA A 487 23.27 11.51 -17.94
C ALA A 487 23.26 13.02 -18.22
N ALA A 488 22.12 13.69 -18.05
CA ALA A 488 22.01 15.14 -18.20
C ALA A 488 22.88 15.91 -17.18
N ARG A 489 22.88 15.48 -15.91
CA ARG A 489 23.77 16.04 -14.87
C ARG A 489 25.25 15.81 -15.19
N LYS A 490 25.61 14.64 -15.71
CA LYS A 490 26.98 14.37 -16.15
C LYS A 490 27.38 15.32 -17.28
N ARG A 491 26.59 15.41 -18.36
CA ARG A 491 26.84 16.36 -19.47
C ARG A 491 26.95 17.81 -19.01
N ALA A 492 26.12 18.24 -18.05
CA ALA A 492 26.19 19.58 -17.49
C ALA A 492 27.47 19.79 -16.66
N ALA A 493 27.92 18.79 -15.90
CA ALA A 493 29.20 18.85 -15.18
C ALA A 493 30.39 18.86 -16.16
N ASP A 494 30.37 18.00 -17.18
CA ASP A 494 31.38 17.92 -18.24
C ASP A 494 31.46 19.28 -19.00
N ALA A 495 30.32 19.89 -19.33
CA ALA A 495 30.25 21.20 -19.97
C ALA A 495 30.72 22.35 -19.06
N ASN A 496 30.39 22.32 -17.77
CA ASN A 496 30.87 23.32 -16.80
C ASN A 496 32.38 23.17 -16.52
N ALA A 497 32.94 21.96 -16.61
CA ALA A 497 34.38 21.73 -16.51
C ALA A 497 35.14 22.19 -17.78
N ALA A 498 34.49 22.15 -18.94
CA ALA A 498 35.01 22.67 -20.20
C ALA A 498 34.79 24.19 -20.39
N ALA A 499 34.01 24.84 -19.52
CA ALA A 499 33.80 26.28 -19.59
C ALA A 499 35.11 27.04 -19.28
N PRO A 500 35.48 28.05 -20.08
CA PRO A 500 36.71 28.79 -19.85
C PRO A 500 36.66 29.50 -18.50
N THR A 501 37.49 29.06 -17.56
CA THR A 501 37.67 29.75 -16.29
C THR A 501 38.34 31.08 -16.55
N THR A 502 37.59 32.17 -16.40
CA THR A 502 38.17 33.52 -16.27
C THR A 502 39.06 33.54 -15.04
N ARG A 503 40.36 33.26 -15.23
CA ARG A 503 41.39 33.55 -14.26
C ARG A 503 41.35 35.05 -14.02
N VAL A 504 40.75 35.48 -12.92
CA VAL A 504 40.90 36.85 -12.43
C VAL A 504 42.38 37.04 -12.18
N ARG A 505 43.03 37.79 -13.08
CA ARG A 505 44.43 38.17 -12.93
C ARG A 505 44.48 39.12 -11.75
N VAL A 506 44.83 38.60 -10.56
CA VAL A 506 45.22 39.43 -9.43
C VAL A 506 46.32 40.33 -9.96
N GLY A 507 46.09 41.65 -9.90
CA GLY A 507 47.02 42.64 -10.41
C GLY A 507 48.38 42.41 -9.78
N GLN A 508 49.39 42.16 -10.61
CA GLN A 508 50.76 42.03 -10.16
C GLN A 508 51.15 43.42 -9.63
N ALA A 509 51.24 43.55 -8.31
CA ALA A 509 51.55 44.81 -7.67
C ALA A 509 52.86 45.35 -8.26
N ALA A 510 52.84 46.59 -8.73
CA ALA A 510 54.04 47.25 -9.22
C ALA A 510 55.09 47.25 -8.11
N GLY A 511 56.34 46.91 -8.45
CA GLY A 511 57.44 46.97 -7.50
C GLY A 511 57.58 48.39 -6.93
N PRO A 512 57.98 48.54 -5.65
CA PRO A 512 58.08 49.85 -5.02
C PRO A 512 59.07 50.74 -5.80
N SER A 513 58.56 51.88 -6.27
CA SER A 513 59.36 52.88 -6.97
C SER A 513 60.36 53.52 -6.01
N ALA A 514 61.64 53.50 -6.37
CA ALA A 514 62.67 54.22 -5.63
C ALA A 514 62.60 55.73 -5.97
N ALA A 515 61.80 56.47 -5.21
CA ALA A 515 61.77 57.92 -5.24
C ALA A 515 62.57 58.50 -4.06
N ALA A 516 63.44 59.46 -4.32
CA ALA A 516 64.40 59.98 -3.35
C ALA A 516 63.75 60.90 -2.29
N THR A 517 64.01 60.63 -1.01
CA THR A 517 63.54 61.48 0.09
C THR A 517 64.44 62.71 0.27
N THR A 518 63.94 63.88 -0.12
CA THR A 518 64.57 65.18 0.18
C THR A 518 64.59 65.48 1.68
N ARG A 519 65.76 65.87 2.22
CA ARG A 519 65.89 66.46 3.57
C ARG A 519 65.51 67.94 3.55
N MET A 520 64.90 68.45 4.62
CA MET A 520 64.95 69.87 5.01
C MET A 520 65.23 69.99 6.52
N PRO A 521 66.05 70.95 6.99
CA PRO A 521 66.45 71.09 8.40
C PRO A 521 65.93 72.37 9.09
N THR A 522 65.73 72.32 10.42
CA THR A 522 65.68 73.42 11.44
C THR A 522 65.28 72.76 12.78
N GLY A 523 65.68 73.15 14.00
CA GLY A 523 66.55 74.21 14.55
C GLY A 523 66.21 74.41 16.05
N GLY A 524 67.18 74.58 16.96
CA GLY A 524 66.94 74.94 18.39
C GLY A 524 67.12 76.47 18.64
N PRO A 525 67.26 76.99 19.89
CA PRO A 525 67.39 76.33 21.21
C PRO A 525 66.67 77.00 22.45
N GLY A 526 66.76 76.38 23.65
CA GLY A 526 66.59 76.99 25.01
C GLY A 526 65.15 77.26 25.54
N ALA A 527 64.86 77.35 26.86
CA ALA A 527 65.60 77.03 28.10
C ALA A 527 64.64 76.93 29.35
N GLU A 528 65.05 76.17 30.38
CA GLU A 528 64.79 76.23 31.85
C GLU A 528 63.42 76.64 32.48
N SER A 529 62.85 75.75 33.34
CA SER A 529 62.50 76.01 34.77
C SER A 529 61.87 74.78 35.48
N ASP A 530 62.02 74.64 36.81
CA ASP A 530 61.97 73.37 37.58
C ASP A 530 60.62 72.94 38.26
N PRO A 531 60.45 71.67 38.72
CA PRO A 531 59.23 71.06 39.30
C PRO A 531 59.24 70.89 40.85
N PRO A 532 58.19 70.33 41.54
CA PRO A 532 58.23 68.90 41.93
C PRO A 532 56.90 68.14 42.26
N THR A 533 57.01 66.81 42.44
CA THR A 533 56.21 65.84 43.28
C THR A 533 54.68 65.63 43.16
N ALA A 534 54.26 64.49 42.56
CA ALA A 534 53.75 63.28 43.28
C ALA A 534 53.46 62.07 42.34
N GLU A 535 54.02 60.88 42.68
CA GLU A 535 53.73 59.45 42.32
C GLU A 535 52.89 59.09 41.04
N ILE A 536 53.38 58.40 39.98
CA ILE A 536 53.93 57.02 39.77
C ILE A 536 52.83 55.92 39.88
N PRO A 537 52.64 54.91 38.95
CA PRO A 537 53.62 54.11 38.15
C PRO A 537 53.36 54.01 36.61
N PRO A 538 54.20 53.26 35.82
CA PRO A 538 54.37 53.52 34.38
C PRO A 538 53.51 52.68 33.40
N LEU A 539 53.13 53.30 32.27
CA LEU A 539 52.80 52.58 31.03
C LEU A 539 54.11 52.18 30.30
N ALA A 540 54.57 50.96 30.53
CA ALA A 540 55.59 50.31 29.72
C ALA A 540 54.96 49.19 28.87
N GLY A 541 55.46 48.95 27.65
CA GLY A 541 55.16 47.71 26.93
C GLY A 541 54.81 47.82 25.45
N SER A 542 55.73 48.35 24.64
CA SER A 542 55.88 47.85 23.27
C SER A 542 56.21 46.35 23.32
N PRO A 543 55.37 45.42 22.82
CA PRO A 543 55.66 43.99 22.95
C PRO A 543 56.80 43.55 22.03
N ARG A 544 57.86 43.01 22.64
CA ARG A 544 58.98 42.40 21.93
C ARG A 544 58.54 41.10 21.25
N ILE A 545 59.19 40.76 20.14
CA ILE A 545 59.05 39.45 19.49
C ILE A 545 59.56 38.38 20.47
N PHE A 546 58.66 37.48 20.89
CA PHE A 546 59.02 36.28 21.64
C PHE A 546 58.89 35.07 20.69
N ARG A 547 59.98 34.31 20.52
CA ARG A 547 59.91 32.98 19.91
C ARG A 547 59.32 32.03 20.96
N GLY A 548 58.24 31.34 20.61
CA GLY A 548 57.68 30.22 21.38
C GLY A 548 57.80 28.93 20.56
N ASP A 549 58.05 27.82 21.23
CA ASP A 549 58.70 26.64 20.65
C ASP A 549 57.86 25.77 19.69
N ASP A 550 58.58 25.12 18.78
CA ASP A 550 58.08 24.05 17.90
C ASP A 550 57.68 22.80 18.69
N SER A 551 56.39 22.69 19.05
CA SER A 551 55.82 21.46 19.62
C SER A 551 54.37 21.21 19.16
N GLY A 552 54.17 21.15 17.84
CA GLY A 552 52.82 20.99 17.26
C GLY A 552 52.71 20.34 15.86
N THR A 553 53.80 19.89 15.24
CA THR A 553 53.77 19.34 13.88
C THR A 553 53.49 17.83 13.84
N ARG A 554 52.22 17.43 13.72
CA ARG A 554 51.86 16.16 13.06
C ARG A 554 50.71 16.34 12.06
N GLN A 555 51.04 16.00 10.81
CA GLN A 555 50.13 15.98 9.66
C GLN A 555 49.04 14.92 9.86
N ILE A 556 47.79 15.24 9.50
CA ILE A 556 46.72 14.24 9.36
C ILE A 556 46.55 13.93 7.86
N PRO A 557 46.93 12.73 7.39
CA PRO A 557 46.90 12.40 5.96
C PRO A 557 45.51 12.00 5.46
N VAL A 558 45.17 12.44 4.25
CA VAL A 558 43.96 12.04 3.52
C VAL A 558 44.13 10.61 3.00
N ARG A 559 43.27 9.68 3.42
CA ARG A 559 43.23 8.31 2.87
C ARG A 559 42.24 8.18 1.71
N GLY A 560 42.73 7.65 0.59
CA GLY A 560 41.92 7.29 -0.58
C GLY A 560 41.12 5.98 -0.43
N PRO A 561 40.32 5.59 -1.45
CA PRO A 561 39.37 4.48 -1.36
C PRO A 561 40.05 3.11 -1.36
N GLN A 562 39.60 2.22 -0.48
CA GLN A 562 40.08 0.83 -0.40
C GLN A 562 39.38 -0.07 -1.42
N ILE A 563 40.17 -0.86 -2.14
CA ILE A 563 39.71 -1.98 -2.99
C ILE A 563 39.95 -3.27 -2.22
N PHE A 564 38.90 -4.06 -1.97
CA PHE A 564 39.03 -5.39 -1.38
C PHE A 564 39.21 -6.45 -2.46
N ARG A 565 40.30 -7.23 -2.38
CA ARG A 565 40.39 -8.58 -2.97
C ARG A 565 40.42 -9.61 -1.83
N PRO A 566 39.78 -10.78 -1.97
CA PRO A 566 39.88 -11.86 -0.99
C PRO A 566 41.22 -12.62 -1.13
N PRO A 567 41.81 -13.12 -0.03
CA PRO A 567 42.95 -14.03 -0.08
C PRO A 567 42.51 -15.47 -0.40
N GLN A 568 43.47 -16.25 -0.92
CA GLN A 568 43.33 -17.69 -1.18
C GLN A 568 43.74 -18.48 0.06
N THR A 569 42.88 -19.42 0.47
CA THR A 569 43.16 -20.82 0.88
C THR A 569 41.79 -21.49 1.06
#